data_AF-A0A961GKY3-F1
#
_entry.id   AF-A0A961GKY3-F1
#
_cell.length_a   1.000
_cell.length_b   1.000
_cell.length_c   1.000
_cell.angle_alpha   90.00
_cell.angle_beta   90.00
_cell.angle_gamma   90.00
#
_symmetry.space_group_name_H-M   'P 1'
#
loop_
_entity.id
_entity.type
_entity.pdbx_description
1 polymer ?
#
loop_
_entity_poly.entity_id
_entity_poly.type
_entity_poly.pdbx_seq_one_letter_code
_entity_poly.pdbx_strand_id
1 'polypeptide(L)'
;PIISNFKEGLTVLEYFNSTHGARKGLADTALTTANSGYLSRRLVDVAQEVIINDHDPFAPDEDGTVRPVRGMWIENVQPDRAGHRSHLETRLFSRTLADDMTVTGALAAFELDDAGKPGLTVLGWTDSTETESGKDWLEYRIEAKASGDTATMTLPKGTVVREAELALLRDDASIDRVRVLSPLTDDSPIGISAAAYGLSLATGRMIEPAEAVGVIAA
;
A
#
# COMPACT_ATOMS: atom_id res chain seq x y z
N PRO A 1 -19.06 -29.42 -32.93
CA PRO A 1 -19.48 -28.90 -31.61
C PRO A 1 -20.13 -30.04 -30.83
N ILE A 2 -19.89 -30.14 -29.52
CA ILE A 2 -20.59 -31.10 -28.66
C ILE A 2 -21.97 -30.50 -28.36
N ILE A 3 -23.04 -31.22 -28.70
CA ILE A 3 -24.43 -30.74 -28.55
C ILE A 3 -25.02 -31.29 -27.25
N SER A 4 -24.65 -32.52 -26.89
CA SER A 4 -25.09 -33.21 -25.68
C SER A 4 -24.43 -32.63 -24.41
N ASN A 5 -25.14 -32.66 -23.28
CA ASN A 5 -24.59 -32.28 -21.97
C ASN A 5 -24.27 -33.52 -21.11
N PHE A 6 -23.54 -33.35 -20.00
CA PHE A 6 -23.14 -34.47 -19.13
C PHE A 6 -24.31 -35.21 -18.47
N LYS A 7 -25.51 -34.61 -18.38
CA LYS A 7 -26.71 -35.25 -17.82
C LYS A 7 -27.37 -36.20 -18.82
N GLU A 8 -27.38 -35.83 -20.10
CA GLU A 8 -27.92 -36.65 -21.20
C GLU A 8 -26.93 -37.72 -21.67
N GLY A 9 -25.64 -37.53 -21.37
CA GLY A 9 -24.56 -38.41 -21.77
C GLY A 9 -23.98 -38.03 -23.13
N LEU A 10 -22.67 -38.24 -23.29
CA LEU A 10 -21.99 -37.94 -24.55
C LEU A 10 -21.95 -39.18 -25.44
N THR A 11 -22.12 -38.97 -26.74
CA THR A 11 -21.82 -40.02 -27.73
C THR A 11 -20.31 -40.33 -27.74
N VAL A 12 -19.92 -41.50 -28.25
CA VAL A 12 -18.51 -41.91 -28.31
C VAL A 12 -17.64 -40.90 -29.06
N LEU A 13 -18.14 -40.32 -30.16
CA LEU A 13 -17.43 -39.31 -30.95
C LEU A 13 -17.31 -37.98 -30.20
N GLU A 14 -18.36 -37.53 -29.49
CA GLU A 14 -18.31 -36.32 -28.68
C GLU A 14 -17.33 -36.46 -27.51
N TYR A 15 -17.33 -37.62 -26.84
CA TYR A 15 -16.38 -37.91 -25.77
C TYR A 15 -14.94 -37.96 -26.30
N PHE A 16 -14.69 -38.65 -27.41
CA PHE A 16 -13.37 -38.69 -28.06
C PHE A 16 -12.86 -37.29 -28.42
N ASN A 17 -13.73 -36.43 -28.98
CA ASN A 17 -13.38 -35.05 -29.29
C ASN A 17 -13.04 -34.24 -28.02
N SER A 18 -13.74 -34.44 -26.91
CA SER A 18 -13.41 -33.76 -25.64
C SER A 18 -12.06 -34.19 -25.04
N THR A 19 -11.58 -35.40 -25.33
CA THR A 19 -10.32 -35.91 -24.74
C THR A 19 -9.09 -35.12 -25.16
N HIS A 20 -9.09 -34.52 -26.35
CA HIS A 20 -7.95 -33.75 -26.86
C HIS A 20 -7.68 -32.52 -26.00
N GLY A 21 -8.75 -31.77 -25.67
CA GLY A 21 -8.66 -30.62 -24.78
C GLY A 21 -8.29 -31.01 -23.35
N ALA A 22 -8.90 -32.08 -22.81
CA ALA A 22 -8.59 -32.57 -21.48
C ALA A 22 -7.13 -33.03 -21.35
N ARG A 23 -6.61 -33.78 -22.33
CA ARG A 23 -5.21 -34.24 -22.35
C ARG A 23 -4.25 -33.05 -22.46
N LYS A 24 -4.55 -32.08 -23.33
CA LYS A 24 -3.74 -30.87 -23.47
C LYS A 24 -3.71 -30.10 -22.15
N GLY A 25 -4.85 -29.88 -21.49
CA GLY A 25 -4.91 -29.19 -20.21
C GLY A 25 -4.10 -29.87 -19.11
N LEU A 26 -4.15 -31.21 -19.02
CA LEU A 26 -3.34 -31.97 -18.06
C LEU A 26 -1.84 -31.85 -18.35
N ALA A 27 -1.44 -31.95 -19.62
CA ALA A 27 -0.05 -31.80 -20.02
C ALA A 27 0.47 -30.38 -19.78
N ASP A 28 -0.30 -29.35 -20.16
CA ASP A 28 0.05 -27.94 -19.98
C ASP A 28 0.19 -27.58 -18.49
N THR A 29 -0.68 -28.12 -17.63
CA THR A 29 -0.59 -27.94 -16.17
C THR A 29 0.72 -28.53 -15.64
N ALA A 30 1.04 -29.77 -16.03
CA ALA A 30 2.27 -30.43 -15.59
C ALA A 30 3.54 -29.70 -16.06
N LEU A 31 3.53 -29.16 -17.28
CA LEU A 31 4.66 -28.37 -17.80
C LEU A 31 4.78 -27.00 -17.11
N THR A 32 3.66 -26.37 -16.77
CA THR A 32 3.64 -25.03 -16.15
C THR A 32 4.15 -25.06 -14.71
N THR A 33 3.96 -26.16 -13.97
CA THR A 33 4.45 -26.30 -12.60
C THR A 33 5.97 -26.07 -12.49
N ALA A 34 6.75 -26.58 -13.45
CA ALA A 34 8.20 -26.38 -13.47
C ALA A 34 8.58 -24.91 -13.69
N ASN A 35 7.84 -24.20 -14.55
CA ASN A 35 8.07 -22.78 -14.83
C ASN A 35 7.75 -21.90 -13.63
N SER A 36 6.67 -22.20 -12.89
CA SER A 36 6.32 -21.46 -11.67
C SER A 36 7.41 -21.56 -10.61
N GLY A 37 7.92 -22.77 -10.34
CA GLY A 37 9.00 -22.95 -9.37
C GLY A 37 10.31 -22.28 -9.81
N TYR A 38 10.63 -22.32 -11.10
CA TYR A 38 11.80 -21.62 -11.64
C TYR A 38 11.68 -20.10 -11.51
N LEU A 39 10.50 -19.53 -11.79
CA LEU A 39 10.27 -18.09 -11.65
C LEU A 39 10.38 -17.65 -10.19
N SER A 40 9.71 -18.32 -9.25
CA SER A 40 9.79 -17.99 -7.81
C SER A 40 11.24 -18.07 -7.31
N ARG A 41 12.00 -19.10 -7.72
CA ARG A 41 13.42 -19.18 -7.36
C ARG A 41 14.21 -17.99 -7.86
N ARG A 42 14.00 -17.57 -9.12
CA ARG A 42 14.70 -16.40 -9.68
C ARG A 42 14.31 -15.09 -9.00
N LEU A 43 13.04 -14.94 -8.60
CA LEU A 43 12.60 -13.77 -7.87
C LEU A 43 13.26 -13.72 -6.49
N VAL A 44 13.31 -14.85 -5.77
CA VAL A 44 13.99 -14.96 -4.47
C VAL A 44 15.48 -14.67 -4.62
N ASP A 45 16.16 -15.27 -5.61
CA ASP A 45 17.60 -15.07 -5.81
C ASP A 45 17.95 -13.58 -6.05
N VAL A 46 17.06 -12.80 -6.67
CA VAL A 46 17.25 -11.37 -6.92
C VAL A 46 16.87 -10.51 -5.71
N ALA A 47 15.83 -10.88 -4.97
CA ALA A 47 15.27 -10.07 -3.90
C ALA A 47 15.75 -10.46 -2.49
N GLN A 48 16.50 -11.56 -2.32
CA GLN A 48 16.87 -12.10 -1.00
C GLN A 48 17.65 -11.12 -0.10
N GLU A 49 18.35 -10.15 -0.67
CA GLU A 49 19.11 -9.13 0.09
C GLU A 49 18.27 -7.89 0.41
N VAL A 50 17.02 -7.84 -0.06
CA VAL A 50 16.10 -6.73 0.20
C VAL A 50 15.43 -6.95 1.56
N ILE A 51 15.99 -6.29 2.58
CA ILE A 51 15.51 -6.29 3.97
C ILE A 51 15.11 -4.87 4.39
N ILE A 52 14.26 -4.79 5.42
CA ILE A 52 13.93 -3.49 6.04
C ILE A 52 15.07 -3.02 6.93
N ASN A 53 15.40 -1.74 6.81
CA ASN A 53 16.39 -1.07 7.64
C ASN A 53 15.76 0.09 8.44
N ASP A 54 16.57 0.65 9.35
CA ASP A 54 16.20 1.78 10.23
C ASP A 54 16.51 3.16 9.61
N HIS A 55 16.65 3.24 8.28
CA HIS A 55 16.95 4.52 7.63
C HIS A 55 15.77 5.50 7.72
N ASP A 56 16.00 6.72 8.18
CA ASP A 56 15.02 7.81 8.15
C ASP A 56 15.14 8.61 6.83
N PRO A 57 14.20 8.48 5.87
CA PRO A 57 14.25 9.21 4.60
C PRO A 57 13.98 10.71 4.73
N PHE A 58 13.54 11.17 5.91
CA PHE A 58 13.26 12.58 6.20
C PHE A 58 14.40 13.29 6.93
N ALA A 59 15.40 12.53 7.42
CA ALA A 59 16.56 13.09 8.08
C ALA A 59 17.50 13.80 7.08
N PRO A 60 18.17 14.89 7.49
CA PRO A 60 19.23 15.48 6.70
C PRO A 60 20.42 14.52 6.59
N ASP A 61 21.23 14.71 5.54
CA ASP A 61 22.45 13.91 5.34
C ASP A 61 23.47 14.19 6.44
N GLU A 62 24.50 13.33 6.54
CA GLU A 62 25.64 13.54 7.44
C GLU A 62 26.30 14.91 7.23
N ASP A 63 26.24 15.45 6.01
CA ASP A 63 26.74 16.79 5.64
C ASP A 63 25.76 17.94 6.00
N GLY A 64 24.63 17.65 6.65
CA GLY A 64 23.58 18.62 7.01
C GLY A 64 22.75 19.13 5.83
N THR A 65 22.94 18.57 4.63
CA THR A 65 22.17 18.93 3.44
C THR A 65 20.80 18.26 3.48
N VAL A 66 19.73 19.05 3.37
CA VAL A 66 18.37 18.52 3.25
C VAL A 66 18.15 18.07 1.81
N ARG A 67 18.18 16.76 1.57
CA ARG A 67 17.78 16.19 0.27
C ARG A 67 16.26 16.26 0.09
N PRO A 68 15.76 16.48 -1.13
CA PRO A 68 14.33 16.41 -1.39
C PRO A 68 13.86 14.98 -1.21
N VAL A 69 12.82 14.78 -0.39
CA VAL A 69 12.20 13.47 -0.20
C VAL A 69 11.75 12.96 -1.57
N ARG A 70 12.29 11.81 -1.96
CA ARG A 70 11.92 11.14 -3.20
C ARG A 70 10.64 10.34 -2.96
N GLY A 71 9.72 10.41 -3.91
CA GLY A 71 8.41 9.80 -3.79
C GLY A 71 7.73 9.73 -5.13
N MET A 72 6.74 8.85 -5.23
CA MET A 72 5.94 8.63 -6.43
C MET A 72 4.60 9.35 -6.31
N TRP A 73 4.12 9.86 -7.44
CA TRP A 73 2.77 10.43 -7.52
C TRP A 73 1.76 9.33 -7.78
N ILE A 74 0.72 9.29 -6.95
CA ILE A 74 -0.49 8.52 -7.19
C ILE A 74 -1.55 9.50 -7.67
N GLU A 75 -1.96 9.34 -8.93
CA GLU A 75 -2.94 10.20 -9.60
C GLU A 75 -4.37 9.64 -9.50
N ASN A 76 -5.37 10.45 -9.84
CA ASN A 76 -6.79 10.10 -9.82
C ASN A 76 -7.25 9.66 -8.42
N VAL A 77 -6.97 10.48 -7.42
CA VAL A 77 -7.45 10.30 -6.05
C VAL A 77 -8.89 10.80 -5.95
N GLN A 78 -9.81 10.01 -6.48
CA GLN A 78 -11.24 10.32 -6.54
C GLN A 78 -12.08 9.09 -6.24
N PRO A 79 -13.32 9.24 -5.76
CA PRO A 79 -14.20 8.10 -5.51
C PRO A 79 -14.57 7.37 -6.81
N ASP A 80 -14.79 6.06 -6.69
CA ASP A 80 -15.19 5.23 -7.82
C ASP A 80 -16.53 5.68 -8.40
N ARG A 81 -16.61 5.77 -9.73
CA ARG A 81 -17.81 6.15 -10.47
C ARG A 81 -18.29 4.99 -11.33
N ALA A 82 -19.55 5.05 -11.78
CA ALA A 82 -20.06 4.07 -12.72
C ALA A 82 -19.18 4.03 -14.00
N GLY A 83 -18.56 2.88 -14.27
CA GLY A 83 -17.68 2.69 -15.43
C GLY A 83 -16.21 3.09 -15.22
N HIS A 84 -15.82 3.63 -14.06
CA HIS A 84 -14.43 3.97 -13.76
C HIS A 84 -14.07 3.61 -12.31
N ARG A 85 -13.11 2.69 -12.14
CA ARG A 85 -12.59 2.28 -10.83
C ARG A 85 -11.18 2.81 -10.64
N SER A 86 -11.02 3.61 -9.61
CA SER A 86 -9.75 4.21 -9.18
C SER A 86 -8.91 3.26 -8.32
N HIS A 87 -9.50 2.20 -7.74
CA HIS A 87 -8.82 1.22 -6.89
C HIS A 87 -7.93 1.85 -5.81
N LEU A 88 -8.38 2.96 -5.20
CA LEU A 88 -7.55 3.72 -4.25
C LEU A 88 -7.13 2.90 -3.04
N GLU A 89 -8.02 2.06 -2.52
CA GLU A 89 -7.72 1.13 -1.43
C GLU A 89 -6.51 0.25 -1.74
N THR A 90 -6.29 -0.13 -3.00
CA THR A 90 -5.13 -0.94 -3.38
C THR A 90 -3.88 -0.09 -3.67
N ARG A 91 -4.06 1.18 -4.06
CA ARG A 91 -2.96 2.05 -4.50
C ARG A 91 -2.35 2.90 -3.37
N LEU A 92 -3.17 3.37 -2.44
CA LEU A 92 -2.78 4.32 -1.39
C LEU A 92 -2.74 3.74 0.01
N PHE A 93 -3.55 2.72 0.30
CA PHE A 93 -3.54 2.09 1.61
C PHE A 93 -2.13 1.60 1.97
N SER A 94 -1.79 1.69 3.25
CA SER A 94 -0.50 1.34 3.84
C SER A 94 0.70 2.17 3.39
N ARG A 95 0.54 3.17 2.52
CA ARG A 95 1.64 4.01 2.05
C ARG A 95 1.88 5.20 2.98
N THR A 96 3.14 5.64 3.04
CA THR A 96 3.53 6.82 3.82
C THR A 96 3.54 8.07 2.94
N LEU A 97 2.98 9.18 3.42
CA LEU A 97 3.00 10.46 2.74
C LEU A 97 4.41 11.04 2.66
N ALA A 98 4.81 11.50 1.48
CA ALA A 98 6.11 12.13 1.26
C ALA A 98 6.12 13.63 1.60
N ASP A 99 4.98 14.29 1.42
CA ASP A 99 4.79 15.73 1.62
C ASP A 99 3.66 15.99 2.63
N ASP A 100 3.67 17.16 3.28
CA ASP A 100 2.55 17.60 4.11
C ASP A 100 1.31 17.83 3.23
N MET A 101 0.16 17.30 3.65
CA MET A 101 -1.10 17.42 2.90
C MET A 101 -2.21 18.02 3.76
N THR A 102 -2.76 19.13 3.29
CA THR A 102 -3.99 19.70 3.85
C THR A 102 -5.20 19.00 3.26
N VAL A 103 -6.01 18.36 4.10
CA VAL A 103 -7.25 17.68 3.73
C VAL A 103 -8.44 18.43 4.32
N THR A 104 -9.49 18.58 3.52
CA THR A 104 -10.77 19.13 3.94
C THR A 104 -11.87 18.11 3.71
N GLY A 105 -12.56 17.73 4.78
CA GLY A 105 -13.62 16.73 4.75
C GLY A 105 -14.89 17.21 5.45
N ALA A 106 -15.96 16.45 5.29
CA ALA A 106 -17.16 16.62 6.10
C ALA A 106 -16.85 16.36 7.58
N LEU A 107 -17.48 17.10 8.49
CA LEU A 107 -17.24 16.95 9.94
C LEU A 107 -17.48 15.51 10.43
N ALA A 108 -18.42 14.79 9.80
CA ALA A 108 -18.74 13.40 10.12
C ALA A 108 -17.60 12.39 9.82
N ALA A 109 -16.61 12.77 9.02
CA ALA A 109 -15.44 11.95 8.72
C ALA A 109 -14.34 12.05 9.80
N PHE A 110 -14.50 12.93 10.79
CA PHE A 110 -13.54 13.14 11.87
C PHE A 110 -14.08 12.58 13.19
N GLU A 111 -13.17 12.08 14.02
CA GLU A 111 -13.49 11.66 15.39
C GLU A 111 -13.64 12.90 16.26
N LEU A 112 -14.67 12.97 17.10
CA LEU A 112 -14.83 14.05 18.08
C LEU A 112 -14.19 13.63 19.40
N ASP A 113 -13.44 14.53 20.03
CA ASP A 113 -12.95 14.33 21.40
C ASP A 113 -14.07 14.58 22.43
N ASP A 114 -13.77 14.34 23.71
CA ASP A 114 -14.69 14.62 24.83
C ASP A 114 -15.08 16.11 24.93
N ALA A 115 -14.32 17.01 24.30
CA ALA A 115 -14.57 18.44 24.22
C ALA A 115 -15.32 18.86 22.92
N GLY A 116 -15.69 17.91 22.06
CA GLY A 116 -16.39 18.12 20.80
C GLY A 116 -15.52 18.69 19.66
N LYS A 117 -14.19 18.66 19.78
CA LYS A 117 -13.28 19.06 18.70
C LYS A 117 -13.04 17.90 17.74
N PRO A 118 -13.18 18.13 16.42
CA PRO A 118 -12.85 17.12 15.43
C PRO A 118 -11.34 16.91 15.34
N GLY A 119 -10.94 15.66 15.14
CA GLY A 119 -9.57 15.26 14.92
C GLY A 119 -9.51 13.85 14.38
N LEU A 120 -8.31 13.40 14.06
CA LEU A 120 -8.06 12.03 13.62
C LEU A 120 -6.84 11.47 14.32
N THR A 121 -6.94 10.23 14.77
CA THR A 121 -5.79 9.47 15.24
C THR A 121 -5.03 8.95 14.02
N VAL A 122 -3.81 9.40 13.84
CA VAL A 122 -2.95 8.99 12.72
C VAL A 122 -1.74 8.24 13.23
N LEU A 123 -1.21 7.35 12.41
CA LEU A 123 0.08 6.71 12.63
C LEU A 123 1.13 7.48 11.83
N GLY A 124 2.13 8.05 12.50
CA GLY A 124 3.14 8.82 11.82
C GLY A 124 4.51 8.70 12.44
N TRP A 125 5.52 8.97 11.62
CA TRP A 125 6.90 9.07 12.05
C TRP A 125 7.10 10.37 12.85
N THR A 126 7.27 10.27 14.16
CA THR A 126 7.34 11.43 15.06
C THR A 126 8.39 11.24 16.15
N ASP A 127 8.70 12.33 16.85
CA ASP A 127 9.71 12.32 17.91
C ASP A 127 9.22 11.47 19.09
N SER A 128 10.07 10.55 19.54
CA SER A 128 9.83 9.66 20.67
C SER A 128 10.86 9.91 21.77
N THR A 129 10.41 9.90 23.02
CA THR A 129 11.30 9.99 24.19
C THR A 129 11.80 8.63 24.65
N GLU A 130 11.29 7.53 24.08
CA GLU A 130 11.55 6.16 24.54
C GLU A 130 12.68 5.46 23.78
N THR A 131 13.00 5.90 22.56
CA THR A 131 14.02 5.30 21.69
C THR A 131 15.32 6.11 21.65
N GLU A 132 16.47 5.43 21.53
CA GLU A 132 17.79 6.07 21.38
C GLU A 132 17.92 6.91 20.10
N SER A 133 17.14 6.57 19.06
CA SER A 133 17.01 7.34 17.81
C SER A 133 16.22 8.65 17.98
N GLY A 134 15.48 8.80 19.09
CA GLY A 134 14.60 9.94 19.33
C GLY A 134 13.37 10.01 18.43
N LYS A 135 13.12 9.00 17.59
CA LYS A 135 11.95 8.91 16.71
C LYS A 135 11.41 7.50 16.65
N ASP A 136 10.09 7.39 16.54
CA ASP A 136 9.40 6.12 16.38
C ASP A 136 8.06 6.30 15.65
N TRP A 137 7.47 5.17 15.23
CA TRP A 137 6.15 5.10 14.65
C TRP A 137 5.09 5.09 15.75
N LEU A 138 4.54 6.27 16.05
CA LEU A 138 3.57 6.44 17.12
C LEU A 138 2.21 6.84 16.56
N GLU A 139 1.16 6.38 17.24
CA GLU A 139 -0.17 6.89 17.02
C GLU A 139 -0.36 8.18 17.83
N TYR A 140 -0.75 9.25 17.15
CA TYR A 140 -1.06 10.52 17.79
C TYR A 140 -2.27 11.18 17.14
N ARG A 141 -2.94 12.03 17.90
CA ARG A 141 -4.15 12.72 17.45
C ARG A 141 -3.78 14.06 16.82
N ILE A 142 -4.27 14.30 15.61
CA ILE A 142 -4.21 15.59 14.95
C ILE A 142 -5.56 16.29 15.10
N GLU A 143 -5.56 17.52 15.60
CA GLU A 143 -6.75 18.35 15.69
C GLU A 143 -7.10 18.94 14.30
N ALA A 144 -8.38 18.86 13.93
CA ALA A 144 -8.91 19.51 12.75
C ALA A 144 -9.58 20.84 13.14
N LYS A 145 -9.45 21.84 12.26
CA LYS A 145 -10.14 23.13 12.42
C LYS A 145 -11.53 23.03 11.80
N ALA A 146 -12.56 23.04 12.63
CA ALA A 146 -13.95 23.06 12.18
C ALA A 146 -14.32 24.42 11.59
N SER A 147 -14.98 24.40 10.43
CA SER A 147 -15.60 25.56 9.79
C SER A 147 -16.98 25.14 9.26
N GLY A 148 -18.02 25.33 10.08
CA GLY A 148 -19.38 24.90 9.77
C GLY A 148 -19.49 23.37 9.68
N ASP A 149 -20.02 22.88 8.56
CA ASP A 149 -20.21 21.43 8.30
C ASP A 149 -18.94 20.71 7.80
N THR A 150 -17.85 21.46 7.62
CA THR A 150 -16.56 20.94 7.13
C THR A 150 -15.46 21.14 8.16
N ALA A 151 -14.45 20.28 8.15
CA ALA A 151 -13.24 20.45 8.94
C ALA A 151 -11.99 20.27 8.08
N THR A 152 -10.99 21.09 8.34
CA THR A 152 -9.70 21.08 7.64
C THR A 152 -8.60 20.66 8.60
N MET A 153 -7.75 19.75 8.15
CA MET A 153 -6.62 19.21 8.92
C MET A 153 -5.38 19.11 8.04
N THR A 154 -4.20 19.25 8.63
CA THR A 154 -2.94 19.02 7.93
C THR A 154 -2.36 17.69 8.37
N LEU A 155 -2.28 16.74 7.44
CA LEU A 155 -1.52 15.50 7.61
C LEU A 155 -0.04 15.81 7.38
N PRO A 156 0.83 15.63 8.38
CA PRO A 156 2.26 15.85 8.19
C PRO A 156 2.87 14.77 7.31
N LYS A 157 3.98 15.09 6.66
CA LYS A 157 4.87 14.13 6.00
C LYS A 157 5.24 13.02 6.98
N GLY A 158 5.41 11.79 6.48
CA GLY A 158 5.65 10.64 7.34
C GLY A 158 4.40 10.06 7.99
N THR A 159 3.21 10.54 7.65
CA THR A 159 1.93 9.90 8.06
C THR A 159 1.62 8.71 7.16
N VAL A 160 1.22 7.61 7.76
CA VAL A 160 0.76 6.40 7.06
C VAL A 160 -0.71 6.54 6.70
N VAL A 161 -1.05 6.26 5.45
CA VAL A 161 -2.42 6.27 4.95
C VAL A 161 -3.11 4.98 5.36
N ARG A 162 -4.05 5.08 6.32
CA ARG A 162 -4.97 4.00 6.71
C ARG A 162 -6.36 4.32 6.19
N GLU A 163 -7.37 3.59 6.66
CA GLU A 163 -8.74 3.70 6.13
C GLU A 163 -9.32 5.12 6.26
N ALA A 164 -9.11 5.76 7.42
CA ALA A 164 -9.65 7.09 7.70
C ALA A 164 -8.96 8.18 6.87
N GLU A 165 -7.63 8.18 6.81
CA GLU A 165 -6.85 9.11 6.00
C GLU A 165 -7.15 8.92 4.50
N LEU A 166 -7.30 7.68 4.05
CA LEU A 166 -7.66 7.36 2.66
C LEU A 166 -9.05 7.90 2.32
N ALA A 167 -10.04 7.75 3.20
CA ALA A 167 -11.38 8.28 2.99
C ALA A 167 -11.35 9.81 2.88
N LEU A 168 -10.61 10.50 3.76
CA LEU A 168 -10.43 11.95 3.70
C LEU A 168 -9.77 12.40 2.39
N LEU A 169 -8.70 11.72 1.97
CA LEU A 169 -8.00 12.02 0.71
C LEU A 169 -8.88 11.77 -0.51
N ARG A 170 -9.70 10.72 -0.49
CA ARG A 170 -10.61 10.37 -1.59
C ARG A 170 -11.75 11.38 -1.73
N ASP A 171 -12.33 11.80 -0.61
CA ASP A 171 -13.57 12.59 -0.60
C ASP A 171 -13.30 14.09 -0.75
N ASP A 172 -12.05 14.53 -0.59
CA ASP A 172 -11.62 15.91 -0.86
C ASP A 172 -11.43 16.17 -2.36
N ALA A 173 -12.36 16.91 -2.96
CA ALA A 173 -12.33 17.27 -4.38
C ALA A 173 -11.15 18.17 -4.80
N SER A 174 -10.43 18.77 -3.84
CA SER A 174 -9.24 19.58 -4.14
C SER A 174 -7.98 18.74 -4.38
N ILE A 175 -8.01 17.45 -4.01
CA ILE A 175 -6.88 16.54 -4.10
C ILE A 175 -7.08 15.61 -5.29
N ASP A 176 -6.28 15.79 -6.34
CA ASP A 176 -6.29 14.87 -7.51
C ASP A 176 -5.12 13.89 -7.50
N ARG A 177 -4.01 14.28 -6.86
CA ARG A 177 -2.79 13.48 -6.77
C ARG A 177 -2.17 13.60 -5.38
N VAL A 178 -1.62 12.49 -4.90
CA VAL A 178 -0.94 12.38 -3.61
C VAL A 178 0.47 11.87 -3.85
N ARG A 179 1.46 12.43 -3.15
CA ARG A 179 2.84 11.96 -3.22
C ARG A 179 3.13 11.04 -2.05
N VAL A 180 3.55 9.82 -2.37
CA VAL A 180 3.85 8.78 -1.37
C VAL A 180 5.28 8.30 -1.51
N LEU A 181 5.84 7.79 -0.42
CA LEU A 181 7.08 7.05 -0.45
C LEU A 181 6.88 5.70 -1.16
N SER A 182 7.94 5.23 -1.81
CA SER A 182 7.95 3.97 -2.56
C SER A 182 9.31 3.31 -2.40
N PRO A 183 9.37 1.96 -2.32
CA PRO A 183 10.63 1.22 -2.32
C PRO A 183 11.52 1.54 -3.52
N LEU A 184 10.93 1.90 -4.66
CA LEU A 184 11.67 2.22 -5.88
C LEU A 184 12.41 3.55 -5.80
N THR A 185 11.92 4.47 -4.97
CA THR A 185 12.48 5.82 -4.83
C THR A 185 13.21 6.01 -3.50
N ASP A 186 13.39 4.95 -2.73
CA ASP A 186 14.06 5.00 -1.43
C ASP A 186 15.55 5.31 -1.61
N ASP A 187 16.10 6.12 -0.71
CA ASP A 187 17.51 6.55 -0.73
C ASP A 187 18.38 5.74 0.24
N SER A 188 17.85 4.65 0.81
CA SER A 188 18.65 3.82 1.72
C SER A 188 19.85 3.18 0.99
N PRO A 189 21.05 3.18 1.59
CA PRO A 189 22.23 2.56 0.99
C PRO A 189 22.08 1.05 0.74
N ILE A 190 21.38 0.33 1.64
CA ILE A 190 21.19 -1.12 1.58
C ILE A 190 19.78 -1.45 2.08
N GLY A 191 19.02 -2.21 1.29
CA GLY A 191 17.64 -2.59 1.63
C GLY A 191 16.65 -1.46 1.37
N ILE A 192 15.55 -1.41 2.15
CA ILE A 192 14.49 -0.41 2.01
C ILE A 192 14.14 0.16 3.40
N SER A 193 13.90 1.46 3.50
CA SER A 193 13.39 2.06 4.75
C SER A 193 11.98 1.56 5.11
N ALA A 194 11.69 1.47 6.41
CA ALA A 194 10.34 1.15 6.90
C ALA A 194 9.29 2.14 6.37
N ALA A 195 9.64 3.42 6.24
CA ALA A 195 8.77 4.46 5.73
C ALA A 195 8.41 4.28 4.24
N ALA A 196 9.36 3.85 3.40
CA ALA A 196 9.12 3.59 1.98
C ALA A 196 8.32 2.31 1.72
N TYR A 197 8.48 1.30 2.59
CA TYR A 197 7.66 0.10 2.53
C TYR A 197 6.22 0.36 3.02
N GLY A 198 6.09 0.93 4.23
CA GLY A 198 4.82 1.20 4.89
C GLY A 198 4.41 0.11 5.89
N LEU A 199 3.11 -0.21 5.94
CA LEU A 199 2.61 -1.26 6.85
C LEU A 199 2.94 -2.67 6.36
N SER A 200 3.19 -3.58 7.29
CA SER A 200 3.09 -5.01 7.04
C SER A 200 1.62 -5.38 6.84
N LEU A 201 1.27 -5.81 5.63
CA LEU A 201 -0.10 -6.23 5.30
C LEU A 201 -0.54 -7.49 6.06
N ALA A 202 0.39 -8.23 6.66
CA ALA A 202 0.09 -9.41 7.47
C ALA A 202 -0.35 -9.05 8.90
N THR A 203 0.23 -8.00 9.50
CA THR A 203 -0.03 -7.61 10.89
C THR A 203 -0.88 -6.34 11.02
N GLY A 204 -0.97 -5.54 9.95
CA GLY A 204 -1.63 -4.23 9.95
C GLY A 204 -0.86 -3.14 10.71
N ARG A 205 0.39 -3.41 11.11
CA ARG A 205 1.27 -2.48 11.83
C ARG A 205 2.42 -2.04 10.94
N MET A 206 3.20 -1.05 11.40
CA MET A 206 4.44 -0.71 10.71
C MET A 206 5.35 -1.93 10.60
N ILE A 207 5.99 -2.03 9.44
CA ILE A 207 6.96 -3.08 9.17
C ILE A 207 8.13 -2.97 10.16
N GLU A 208 8.58 -4.11 10.68
CA GLU A 208 9.66 -4.13 11.66
C GLU A 208 11.04 -4.13 10.96
N PRO A 209 12.06 -3.55 11.60
CA PRO A 209 13.43 -3.63 11.12
C PRO A 209 13.90 -5.08 10.97
N ALA A 210 14.75 -5.33 9.98
CA ALA A 210 15.27 -6.65 9.62
C ALA A 210 14.24 -7.67 9.07
N GLU A 211 13.00 -7.28 8.80
CA GLU A 211 12.04 -8.14 8.11
C GLU A 211 12.47 -8.41 6.66
N ALA A 212 12.43 -9.67 6.24
CA ALA A 212 12.90 -10.14 4.93
C ALA A 212 11.86 -9.92 3.81
N VAL A 213 11.51 -8.66 3.57
CA VAL A 213 10.44 -8.27 2.64
C VAL A 213 10.70 -8.71 1.20
N GLY A 214 11.95 -8.81 0.77
CA GLY A 214 12.29 -9.28 -0.57
C GLY A 214 11.92 -10.74 -0.82
N VAL A 215 12.09 -11.60 0.20
CA VAL A 215 11.69 -13.01 0.12
C VAL A 215 10.16 -13.14 0.19
N ILE A 216 9.49 -12.30 0.99
CA ILE A 216 8.03 -12.28 1.08
C ILE A 216 7.38 -11.81 -0.23
N ALA A 217 8.03 -10.89 -0.94
CA ALA A 217 7.53 -10.35 -2.21
C ALA A 217 7.73 -11.28 -3.42
N ALA A 218 8.65 -12.26 -3.32
CA ALA A 218 9.04 -13.17 -4.39
C ALA A 218 8.20 -14.46 -4.45
#